data_AF-A0A8T6RC75-F1
#
_entry.id   AF-A0A8T6RC75-F1
#
_cell.length_a   1.000
_cell.length_b   1.000
_cell.length_c   1.000
_cell.angle_alpha   90.00
_cell.angle_beta   90.00
_cell.angle_gamma   90.00
#
_symmetry.space_group_name_H-M   'P 1'
#
loop_
_entity.id
_entity.type
_entity.pdbx_description
1 polymer ?
#
loop_
_entity_poly.entity_id
_entity_poly.type
_entity_poly.pdbx_seq_one_letter_code
_entity_poly.pdbx_strand_id
1 'polypeptide(L)'
;MTKDEIPDGPMKARADLVDMLSANPEITKSIVSIIESELKDIQDKEVFDKICTTLKEVAFQAGVETDARDNILYWLTETTPDVREMILVRTIEDLLNSEQTRGATLDALANISSKENVEIVIEWVNSNILTLNQAVYVLLYPDSSSALK
;
A
#
# COMPACT_ATOMS: atom_id res chain seq x y z
N MET A 1 5.18 1.49 31.47
CA MET A 1 4.73 2.43 30.42
C MET A 1 3.53 1.77 29.75
N THR A 2 2.38 2.43 29.82
CA THR A 2 1.08 1.94 29.34
C THR A 2 1.04 2.01 27.82
N LYS A 3 0.42 1.01 27.18
CA LYS A 3 0.33 0.80 25.72
C LYS A 3 -0.44 1.89 24.94
N ASP A 4 -0.77 3.01 25.57
CA ASP A 4 -1.71 4.02 25.08
C ASP A 4 -1.07 5.37 24.74
N GLU A 5 0.27 5.46 24.68
CA GLU A 5 1.02 6.71 24.37
C GLU A 5 1.72 6.68 22.99
N ILE A 6 1.11 6.08 21.96
CA ILE A 6 1.52 6.37 20.56
C ILE A 6 0.34 7.09 19.90
N PRO A 7 0.27 8.43 19.95
CA PRO A 7 -0.88 9.17 19.44
C PRO A 7 -1.11 9.03 17.93
N ASP A 8 -0.17 8.46 17.16
CA ASP A 8 -0.28 8.42 15.70
C ASP A 8 0.05 7.05 15.04
N GLY A 9 0.11 5.93 15.76
CA GLY A 9 0.70 4.63 15.29
C GLY A 9 0.50 4.26 13.79
N PRO A 10 -0.67 3.71 13.38
CA PRO A 10 -0.93 3.36 11.98
C PRO A 10 -1.03 4.56 11.03
N MET A 11 -1.55 5.70 11.53
CA MET A 11 -1.80 6.87 10.70
C MET A 11 -0.51 7.57 10.29
N LYS A 12 0.49 7.57 11.18
CA LYS A 12 1.85 8.03 10.93
C LYS A 12 2.57 7.09 9.98
N ALA A 13 2.48 5.77 10.20
CA ALA A 13 3.05 4.81 9.27
C ALA A 13 2.50 4.99 7.84
N ARG A 14 1.19 5.22 7.72
CA ARG A 14 0.56 5.59 6.45
C ARG A 14 1.13 6.90 5.89
N ALA A 15 1.17 7.97 6.68
CA ALA A 15 1.67 9.27 6.23
C ALA A 15 3.12 9.19 5.75
N ASP A 16 3.99 8.56 6.55
CA ASP A 16 5.39 8.31 6.23
C ASP A 16 5.53 7.48 4.94
N LEU A 17 4.65 6.49 4.73
CA LEU A 17 4.63 5.67 3.52
C LEU A 17 4.17 6.46 2.29
N VAL A 18 3.16 7.32 2.42
CA VAL A 18 2.71 8.22 1.33
C VAL A 18 3.83 9.18 0.94
N ASP A 19 4.50 9.80 1.92
CA ASP A 19 5.60 10.73 1.68
C ASP A 19 6.78 10.03 0.99
N MET A 20 7.12 8.82 1.47
CA MET A 20 8.19 8.00 0.92
C MET A 20 7.91 7.58 -0.53
N LEU A 21 6.70 7.11 -0.82
CA LEU A 21 6.32 6.66 -2.17
C LEU A 21 6.21 7.84 -3.13
N SER A 22 5.64 8.97 -2.70
CA SER A 22 5.43 10.15 -3.54
C SER A 22 6.72 10.83 -3.98
N ALA A 23 7.83 10.60 -3.27
CA ALA A 23 9.11 11.25 -3.52
C ALA A 23 9.88 10.73 -4.76
N ASN A 24 9.44 9.66 -5.43
CA ASN A 24 10.33 8.90 -6.33
C ASN A 24 9.73 8.50 -7.69
N PRO A 25 10.46 8.63 -8.81
CA PRO A 25 10.04 8.13 -10.12
C PRO A 25 9.86 6.60 -10.25
N GLU A 26 10.48 5.78 -9.39
CA GLU A 26 10.32 4.32 -9.39
C GLU A 26 9.14 3.82 -8.54
N ILE A 27 8.26 4.75 -8.10
CA ILE A 27 7.11 4.50 -7.23
C ILE A 27 6.28 3.27 -7.65
N THR A 28 6.09 3.04 -8.96
CA THR A 28 5.33 1.90 -9.48
C THR A 28 5.92 0.56 -9.03
N LYS A 29 7.24 0.36 -9.16
CA LYS A 29 7.86 -0.93 -8.80
C LYS A 29 7.83 -1.19 -7.30
N SER A 30 7.98 -0.12 -6.52
CA SER A 30 7.93 -0.17 -5.06
C SER A 30 6.52 -0.47 -4.56
N ILE A 31 5.50 0.20 -5.11
CA ILE A 31 4.08 -0.09 -4.82
C ILE A 31 3.76 -1.55 -5.17
N VAL A 32 4.13 -2.01 -6.37
CA VAL A 32 3.89 -3.40 -6.79
C VAL A 32 4.55 -4.37 -5.82
N SER A 33 5.82 -4.17 -5.49
CA SER A 33 6.56 -5.09 -4.61
C SER A 33 5.98 -5.14 -3.20
N ILE A 34 5.55 -4.00 -2.65
CA ILE A 34 4.92 -3.93 -1.32
C ILE A 34 3.56 -4.64 -1.33
N ILE A 35 2.72 -4.37 -2.34
CA ILE A 35 1.41 -5.01 -2.46
C ILE A 35 1.54 -6.52 -2.69
N GLU A 36 2.37 -6.95 -3.63
CA GLU A 36 2.58 -8.38 -3.91
C GLU A 36 3.05 -9.15 -2.68
N SER A 37 3.86 -8.50 -1.84
CA SER A 37 4.33 -9.10 -0.59
C SER A 37 3.23 -9.17 0.47
N GLU A 38 2.35 -8.18 0.57
CA GLU A 38 1.17 -8.29 1.47
C GLU A 38 0.17 -9.35 1.01
N LEU A 39 -0.02 -9.50 -0.30
CA LEU A 39 -0.93 -10.51 -0.86
C LEU A 39 -0.40 -11.94 -0.68
N LYS A 40 0.86 -12.09 -0.32
CA LYS A 40 1.48 -13.37 0.02
C LYS A 40 1.56 -13.51 1.54
N ASP A 41 1.76 -14.73 2.02
CA ASP A 41 1.87 -14.96 3.46
C ASP A 41 3.06 -14.18 4.04
N ILE A 42 2.78 -13.10 4.75
CA ILE A 42 3.80 -12.23 5.35
C ILE A 42 4.61 -12.93 6.44
N GLN A 43 4.13 -14.09 6.93
CA GLN A 43 4.90 -14.97 7.82
C GLN A 43 6.00 -15.73 7.06
N ASP A 44 5.98 -15.73 5.72
CA ASP A 44 7.08 -16.20 4.91
C ASP A 44 8.27 -15.24 5.04
N LYS A 45 9.40 -15.78 5.48
CA LYS A 45 10.63 -15.02 5.68
C LYS A 45 11.12 -14.36 4.39
N GLU A 46 10.95 -14.98 3.23
CA GLU A 46 11.34 -14.42 1.94
C GLU A 46 10.50 -13.19 1.60
N VAL A 47 9.20 -13.24 1.92
CA VAL A 47 8.27 -12.12 1.75
C VAL A 47 8.65 -10.96 2.68
N PHE A 48 8.90 -11.25 3.95
CA PHE A 48 9.37 -10.26 4.93
C PHE A 48 10.69 -9.60 4.50
N ASP A 49 11.67 -10.39 4.06
CA ASP A 49 12.97 -9.89 3.60
C ASP A 49 12.84 -9.00 2.34
N LYS A 50 11.90 -9.34 1.43
CA LYS A 50 11.56 -8.52 0.25
C LYS A 50 10.96 -7.17 0.67
N ILE A 51 9.98 -7.16 1.57
CA ILE A 51 9.40 -5.90 2.11
C ILE A 51 10.49 -5.03 2.74
N CYS A 52 11.32 -5.62 3.61
CA CYS A 52 12.42 -4.93 4.26
C CYS A 52 13.39 -4.29 3.25
N THR A 53 13.75 -5.03 2.21
CA THR A 53 14.69 -4.58 1.17
C THR A 53 14.09 -3.43 0.37
N THR A 54 12.86 -3.59 -0.11
CA THR A 54 12.15 -2.54 -0.86
C THR A 54 11.99 -1.28 -0.01
N LEU A 55 11.55 -1.39 1.25
CA LEU A 55 11.40 -0.21 2.12
C LEU A 55 12.74 0.48 2.41
N LYS A 56 13.83 -0.27 2.57
CA LYS A 56 15.17 0.32 2.74
C LYS A 56 15.63 1.10 1.50
N GLU A 57 15.43 0.54 0.32
CA GLU A 57 15.80 1.17 -0.94
C GLU A 57 15.00 2.45 -1.19
N VAL A 58 13.68 2.39 -1.00
CA VAL A 58 12.81 3.56 -1.22
C VAL A 58 13.05 4.63 -0.16
N ALA A 59 13.20 4.26 1.12
CA ALA A 59 13.52 5.22 2.18
C ALA A 59 14.85 5.94 1.90
N PHE A 60 15.86 5.20 1.44
CA PHE A 60 17.15 5.77 1.05
C PHE A 60 17.02 6.75 -0.12
N GLN A 61 16.25 6.40 -1.15
CA GLN A 61 16.03 7.26 -2.32
C GLN A 61 15.20 8.50 -1.99
N ALA A 62 14.24 8.39 -1.08
CA ALA A 62 13.38 9.47 -0.62
C ALA A 62 14.03 10.37 0.46
N GLY A 63 15.19 9.98 1.00
CA GLY A 63 15.84 10.69 2.10
C GLY A 63 15.09 10.60 3.43
N VAL A 64 14.31 9.53 3.63
CA VAL A 64 13.50 9.30 4.84
C VAL A 64 14.38 8.76 5.97
N GLU A 65 14.17 9.25 7.18
CA GLU A 65 14.91 8.82 8.38
C GLU A 65 14.64 7.35 8.73
N THR A 66 15.64 6.71 9.35
CA THR A 66 15.58 5.30 9.77
C THR A 66 14.37 5.00 10.66
N ASP A 67 14.02 5.93 11.57
CA ASP A 67 12.91 5.74 12.51
C ASP A 67 11.55 5.69 11.79
N ALA A 68 11.34 6.50 10.76
CA ALA A 68 10.11 6.48 9.96
C ALA A 68 10.01 5.19 9.13
N ARG A 69 11.13 4.73 8.56
CA ARG A 69 11.19 3.43 7.86
C ARG A 69 10.87 2.26 8.81
N ASP A 70 11.47 2.23 9.98
CA ASP A 70 11.28 1.13 10.93
C ASP A 70 9.86 1.12 11.51
N ASN A 71 9.25 2.30 11.65
CA ASN A 71 7.83 2.44 11.97
C ASN A 71 6.94 1.84 10.87
N ILE A 72 7.14 2.22 9.61
CA ILE A 72 6.39 1.63 8.47
C ILE A 72 6.52 0.11 8.46
N LEU A 73 7.75 -0.39 8.58
CA LEU A 73 8.02 -1.82 8.58
C LEU A 73 7.27 -2.54 9.69
N TYR A 74 7.36 -2.04 10.93
CA TYR A 74 6.64 -2.60 12.07
C TYR A 74 5.14 -2.71 11.79
N TRP A 75 4.51 -1.63 11.31
CA TRP A 75 3.08 -1.63 11.06
C TRP A 75 2.67 -2.52 9.89
N LEU A 76 3.54 -2.68 8.89
CA LEU A 76 3.32 -3.57 7.76
C LEU A 76 3.67 -5.03 8.04
N THR A 77 4.31 -5.41 9.15
CA THR A 77 4.69 -6.83 9.38
C THR A 77 4.23 -7.41 10.70
N GLU A 78 4.13 -6.59 11.75
CA GLU A 78 3.86 -7.05 13.13
C GLU A 78 2.41 -6.85 13.58
N THR A 79 1.52 -6.43 12.68
CA THR A 79 0.13 -6.06 13.01
C THR A 79 -0.87 -7.01 12.37
N THR A 80 -2.15 -6.88 12.73
CA THR A 80 -3.20 -7.72 12.16
C THR A 80 -3.43 -7.40 10.68
N PRO A 81 -3.88 -8.38 9.86
CA PRO A 81 -4.20 -8.15 8.45
C PRO A 81 -5.08 -6.91 8.22
N ASP A 82 -6.13 -6.72 9.02
CA ASP A 82 -7.02 -5.56 8.92
C ASP A 82 -6.30 -4.20 9.04
N VAL A 83 -5.28 -4.12 9.90
CA VAL A 83 -4.50 -2.88 10.10
C VAL A 83 -3.58 -2.64 8.91
N ARG A 84 -2.94 -3.69 8.40
CA ARG A 84 -2.06 -3.61 7.22
C ARG A 84 -2.84 -3.25 5.97
N GLU A 85 -3.97 -3.90 5.76
CA GLU A 85 -4.89 -3.63 4.67
C GLU A 85 -5.39 -2.19 4.71
N MET A 86 -5.81 -1.70 5.88
CA MET A 86 -6.18 -0.30 6.06
C MET A 86 -5.04 0.65 5.66
N ILE A 87 -3.80 0.39 6.10
CA ILE A 87 -2.63 1.22 5.75
C ILE A 87 -2.42 1.22 4.23
N LEU A 88 -2.43 0.06 3.59
CA LEU A 88 -2.18 -0.07 2.15
C LEU A 88 -3.29 0.55 1.31
N VAL A 89 -4.54 0.22 1.59
CA VAL A 89 -5.70 0.75 0.86
C VAL A 89 -5.73 2.27 0.94
N ARG A 90 -5.55 2.84 2.14
CA ARG A 90 -5.54 4.30 2.32
C ARG A 90 -4.32 4.97 1.69
N THR A 91 -3.15 4.34 1.75
CA THR A 91 -1.95 4.85 1.06
C THR A 91 -2.19 4.93 -0.45
N ILE A 92 -2.71 3.87 -1.06
CA ILE A 92 -2.99 3.83 -2.50
C ILE A 92 -4.09 4.83 -2.87
N GLU A 93 -5.13 4.97 -2.05
CA GLU A 93 -6.16 5.99 -2.23
C GLU A 93 -5.56 7.40 -2.24
N ASP A 94 -4.68 7.73 -1.28
CA ASP A 94 -3.99 9.02 -1.20
C ASP A 94 -3.10 9.25 -2.45
N LEU A 95 -2.38 8.21 -2.90
CA LEU A 95 -1.55 8.27 -4.11
C LEU A 95 -2.37 8.40 -5.41
N LEU A 96 -3.57 7.83 -5.47
CA LEU A 96 -4.48 7.99 -6.62
C LEU A 96 -5.12 9.38 -6.67
N ASN A 97 -5.27 10.05 -5.52
CA ASN A 97 -5.81 11.41 -5.42
C ASN A 97 -4.78 12.49 -5.75
N SER A 98 -3.48 12.18 -5.74
CA SER A 98 -2.43 13.10 -6.14
C SER A 98 -2.13 13.00 -7.65
N GLU A 99 -2.21 14.13 -8.37
CA GLU A 99 -1.92 14.19 -9.81
C GLU A 99 -0.52 13.66 -10.16
N GLN A 100 0.45 13.88 -9.27
CA GLN A 100 1.85 13.48 -9.46
C GLN A 100 2.02 11.96 -9.44
N THR A 101 1.26 11.25 -8.61
CA THR A 101 1.44 9.82 -8.34
C THR A 101 0.35 8.95 -8.96
N ARG A 102 -0.77 9.55 -9.41
CA ARG A 102 -1.93 8.82 -9.93
C ARG A 102 -1.59 7.88 -11.07
N GLY A 103 -0.88 8.35 -12.09
CA GLY A 103 -0.54 7.52 -13.26
C GLY A 103 0.30 6.30 -12.88
N ALA A 104 1.37 6.54 -12.12
CA ALA A 104 2.28 5.50 -11.66
C ALA A 104 1.60 4.48 -10.71
N THR A 105 0.62 4.94 -9.93
CA THR A 105 -0.19 4.09 -9.04
C THR A 105 -1.19 3.24 -9.83
N LEU A 106 -1.83 3.79 -10.87
CA LEU A 106 -2.69 3.02 -11.78
C LEU A 106 -1.87 1.95 -12.52
N ASP A 107 -0.66 2.27 -12.98
CA ASP A 107 0.24 1.31 -13.60
C ASP A 107 0.64 0.19 -12.62
N ALA A 108 0.87 0.54 -11.34
CA ALA A 108 1.16 -0.46 -10.31
C ALA A 108 -0.02 -1.43 -10.12
N LEU A 109 -1.24 -0.88 -9.97
CA LEU A 109 -2.46 -1.69 -9.84
C LEU A 109 -2.71 -2.56 -11.08
N ALA A 110 -2.37 -2.07 -12.28
CA ALA A 110 -2.53 -2.83 -13.52
C ALA A 110 -1.56 -4.02 -13.61
N ASN A 111 -0.39 -3.94 -12.99
CA ASN A 111 0.54 -5.09 -12.88
C ASN A 111 0.00 -6.19 -11.95
N ILE A 112 -0.84 -5.83 -10.98
CA ILE A 112 -1.40 -6.77 -10.00
C ILE A 112 -2.73 -7.36 -10.49
N SER A 113 -3.64 -6.52 -10.97
CA SER A 113 -5.04 -6.89 -11.28
C SER A 113 -5.36 -6.98 -12.78
N SER A 114 -4.39 -6.65 -13.66
CA SER A 114 -4.55 -6.35 -15.09
C SER A 114 -5.09 -4.95 -15.40
N LYS A 115 -4.70 -4.43 -16.57
CA LYS A 115 -5.12 -3.10 -17.06
C LYS A 115 -6.63 -2.99 -17.27
N GLU A 116 -7.25 -4.00 -17.87
CA GLU A 116 -8.69 -4.03 -18.12
C GLU A 116 -9.49 -3.95 -16.81
N ASN A 117 -9.05 -4.68 -15.78
CA ASN A 117 -9.71 -4.68 -14.49
C ASN A 117 -9.59 -3.32 -13.78
N VAL A 118 -8.41 -2.69 -13.84
CA VAL A 118 -8.21 -1.32 -13.35
C VAL A 118 -9.12 -0.33 -14.07
N GLU A 119 -9.18 -0.38 -15.41
CA GLU A 119 -10.04 0.51 -16.21
C GLU A 119 -11.51 0.39 -15.82
N ILE A 120 -12.03 -0.84 -15.70
CA ILE A 120 -13.42 -1.10 -15.31
C ILE A 120 -13.71 -0.56 -13.91
N VAL A 121 -12.85 -0.87 -12.94
CA VAL A 121 -13.06 -0.50 -11.54
C VAL A 121 -12.95 1.02 -11.34
N ILE A 122 -12.04 1.69 -12.05
CA ILE A 122 -11.96 3.16 -12.03
C ILE A 122 -13.19 3.78 -12.69
N GLU A 123 -13.74 3.18 -13.74
CA GLU A 123 -14.98 3.68 -14.34
C GLU A 123 -16.18 3.56 -13.40
N TRP A 124 -16.21 2.52 -12.56
CA TRP A 124 -17.20 2.42 -11.47
C TRP A 124 -17.04 3.54 -10.43
N VAL A 125 -15.82 4.00 -10.15
CA VAL A 125 -15.59 5.18 -9.31
C VAL A 125 -16.13 6.44 -9.99
N ASN A 126 -15.81 6.65 -11.27
CA ASN A 126 -16.27 7.81 -12.04
C ASN A 126 -17.81 7.87 -12.14
N SER A 127 -18.45 6.69 -12.18
CA SER A 127 -19.91 6.53 -12.23
C SER A 127 -20.59 6.62 -10.85
N ASN A 128 -19.84 6.90 -9.77
CA ASN A 128 -20.32 6.89 -8.38
C ASN A 128 -20.92 5.55 -7.94
N ILE A 129 -20.50 4.44 -8.56
CA ILE A 129 -20.90 3.09 -8.17
C ILE A 129 -20.05 2.62 -6.99
N LEU A 130 -18.75 2.93 -7.00
CA LEU A 130 -17.81 2.66 -5.91
C LEU A 130 -17.16 3.96 -5.43
N THR A 131 -16.79 3.97 -4.16
CA THR A 131 -15.79 4.93 -3.64
C THR A 131 -14.38 4.50 -4.06
N LEU A 132 -13.43 5.43 -4.09
CA LEU A 132 -12.04 5.12 -4.44
C LEU A 132 -11.43 4.08 -3.50
N ASN A 133 -11.73 4.17 -2.20
CA ASN A 133 -11.33 3.17 -1.20
C ASN A 133 -11.85 1.75 -1.55
N GLN A 134 -13.14 1.62 -1.89
CA GLN A 134 -13.72 0.34 -2.29
C GLN A 134 -13.12 -0.20 -3.59
N ALA A 135 -12.81 0.69 -4.54
CA ALA A 135 -12.15 0.33 -5.78
C ALA A 135 -10.74 -0.23 -5.55
N VAL A 136 -9.95 0.43 -4.70
CA VAL A 136 -8.61 -0.06 -4.31
C VAL A 136 -8.71 -1.45 -3.68
N TYR A 137 -9.66 -1.66 -2.75
CA TYR A 137 -9.90 -2.96 -2.15
C TYR A 137 -10.15 -4.06 -3.20
N VAL A 138 -11.06 -3.81 -4.15
CA VAL A 138 -11.38 -4.76 -5.23
C VAL A 138 -10.16 -5.08 -6.10
N LEU A 139 -9.31 -4.09 -6.38
CA LEU A 139 -8.12 -4.27 -7.22
C LEU A 139 -7.00 -5.04 -6.52
N LEU A 140 -6.85 -4.87 -5.21
CA LEU A 140 -5.86 -5.58 -4.41
C LEU A 140 -6.26 -7.02 -4.15
N TYR A 141 -7.55 -7.28 -3.95
CA TYR A 141 -8.04 -8.60 -3.54
C TYR A 141 -9.10 -9.13 -4.51
N PRO A 142 -8.75 -9.41 -5.78
CA PRO A 142 -9.70 -9.87 -6.80
C PRO A 142 -10.34 -11.23 -6.44
N ASP A 143 -9.63 -12.05 -5.65
CA ASP A 143 -10.10 -13.36 -5.20
C ASP A 143 -10.91 -13.34 -3.90
N SER A 144 -11.18 -12.18 -3.28
CA SER A 144 -11.97 -12.07 -2.03
C SER A 144 -13.40 -12.59 -2.13
N SER A 145 -13.88 -12.93 -3.33
CA SER A 145 -15.06 -13.79 -3.51
C SER A 145 -14.93 -15.16 -2.81
N SER A 146 -13.70 -15.60 -2.51
CA SER A 146 -13.40 -16.79 -1.71
C SER A 146 -13.40 -16.56 -0.20
N ALA A 147 -13.24 -15.31 0.27
CA ALA A 147 -13.34 -14.91 1.68
C ALA A 147 -14.79 -14.66 2.13
N LEU A 148 -15.74 -14.59 1.19
CA LEU A 148 -17.19 -14.50 1.43
C LEU A 148 -17.87 -15.88 1.50
N LYS A 149 -17.11 -16.97 1.66
CA LYS A 149 -17.63 -18.34 1.82
C LYS A 149 -17.63 -18.79 3.28
#